data_AF-A0A7Y9N3X4-F1
#
_entry.id   AF-A0A7Y9N3X4-F1
#
_cell.length_a   1.000
_cell.length_b   1.000
_cell.length_c   1.000
_cell.angle_alpha   90.00
_cell.angle_beta   90.00
_cell.angle_gamma   90.00
#
_symmetry.space_group_name_H-M   'P 1'
#
loop_
_entity.id
_entity.type
_entity.pdbx_description
1 polymer ?
#
loop_
_entity_poly.entity_id
_entity_poly.type
_entity_poly.pdbx_seq_one_letter_code
_entity_poly.pdbx_strand_id
1 'polypeptide(L)'
;MTGVVETVEAQPRWPFAVQQFAAQLVDRLPRLLRTPRAQPQRVYVRTPNGRSDAVWIGGRHIGQVCDAIARHRLVERGWTAHQVLEHVDRYRAGMRADVEPAEQRDPLAWLFWLIGKTIAVDELAPRARAEAERERHRVDSAARRAADAELRERIAAQQPEIDAILAQMHRQFPRTPKVRRPKA
;
A
#
# COMPACT_ATOMS: atom_id res chain seq x y z
N MET A 1 -39.15 -29.93 -20.57
CA MET A 1 -38.75 -28.91 -19.58
C MET A 1 -37.24 -28.94 -19.46
N THR A 2 -36.56 -28.07 -20.20
CA THR A 2 -35.10 -27.94 -20.21
C THR A 2 -34.71 -27.04 -19.03
N GLY A 3 -34.18 -27.64 -17.97
CA GLY A 3 -33.64 -26.90 -16.83
C GLY A 3 -32.35 -26.19 -17.25
N VAL A 4 -32.39 -24.85 -17.27
CA VAL A 4 -31.19 -24.03 -17.35
C VAL A 4 -30.43 -24.23 -16.05
N VAL A 5 -29.30 -24.95 -16.11
CA VAL A 5 -28.35 -25.00 -15.00
C VAL A 5 -27.62 -23.66 -15.05
N GLU A 6 -28.07 -22.70 -14.26
CA GLU A 6 -27.27 -21.52 -13.95
C GLU A 6 -25.95 -22.00 -13.37
N THR A 7 -24.88 -21.90 -14.16
CA THR A 7 -23.52 -21.95 -13.64
C THR A 7 -23.38 -20.77 -12.69
N VAL A 8 -23.62 -21.02 -11.41
CA VAL A 8 -23.16 -20.15 -10.33
C VAL A 8 -21.66 -20.03 -10.54
N GLU A 9 -21.21 -18.91 -11.11
CA GLU A 9 -19.79 -18.56 -11.17
C GLU A 9 -19.31 -18.53 -9.72
N ALA A 10 -18.71 -19.64 -9.29
CA ALA A 10 -18.15 -19.76 -7.96
C ALA A 10 -17.07 -18.68 -7.87
N GLN A 11 -17.38 -17.58 -7.17
CA GLN A 11 -16.40 -16.53 -6.96
C GLN A 11 -15.16 -17.18 -6.35
N PRO A 12 -13.98 -16.94 -6.93
CA PRO A 12 -12.78 -17.53 -6.40
C PRO A 12 -12.64 -17.07 -4.94
N ARG A 13 -12.40 -18.03 -4.03
CA ARG A 13 -12.30 -17.80 -2.59
C ARG A 13 -11.35 -16.66 -2.21
N TRP A 14 -10.36 -16.37 -3.06
CA TRP A 14 -9.43 -15.26 -2.90
C TRP A 14 -9.46 -14.33 -4.11
N PRO A 15 -9.30 -13.00 -3.93
CA PRO A 15 -9.13 -12.06 -5.03
C PRO A 15 -7.95 -12.43 -5.94
N PHE A 16 -8.05 -12.12 -7.24
CA PHE A 16 -6.99 -12.43 -8.21
C PHE A 16 -5.63 -11.87 -7.80
N ALA A 17 -5.58 -10.68 -7.23
CA ALA A 17 -4.34 -10.07 -6.73
C ALA A 17 -3.66 -10.88 -5.63
N VAL A 18 -4.43 -11.54 -4.74
CA VAL A 18 -3.90 -12.44 -3.70
C VAL A 18 -3.34 -13.71 -4.34
N GLN A 19 -4.03 -14.27 -5.33
CA GLN A 19 -3.55 -15.45 -6.06
C GLN A 19 -2.26 -15.16 -6.83
N GLN A 20 -2.18 -14.00 -7.49
CA GLN A 20 -0.98 -13.56 -8.22
C GLN A 20 0.19 -13.32 -7.26
N PHE A 21 -0.05 -12.70 -6.11
CA PHE A 21 0.96 -12.53 -5.07
C PHE A 21 1.46 -13.90 -4.58
N ALA A 22 0.54 -14.82 -4.28
CA ALA A 22 0.88 -16.17 -3.83
C ALA A 22 1.73 -16.92 -4.87
N ALA A 23 1.34 -16.87 -6.14
CA ALA A 23 2.10 -17.48 -7.23
C ALA A 23 3.52 -16.90 -7.33
N GLN A 24 3.65 -15.57 -7.27
CA GLN A 24 4.93 -14.88 -7.27
C GLN A 24 5.83 -15.22 -6.07
N LEU A 25 5.23 -15.47 -4.91
CA LEU A 25 5.95 -15.89 -3.71
C LEU A 25 6.45 -17.33 -3.85
N VAL A 26 5.60 -18.24 -4.36
CA VAL A 26 5.94 -19.65 -4.60
C VAL A 26 7.03 -19.81 -5.65
N ASP A 27 6.99 -19.01 -6.70
CA ASP A 27 7.98 -19.02 -7.77
C ASP A 27 9.38 -18.61 -7.26
N ARG A 28 9.43 -17.56 -6.42
CA ARG A 28 10.69 -17.05 -5.85
C ARG A 28 11.23 -17.89 -4.69
N LEU A 29 10.34 -18.54 -3.94
CA LEU A 29 10.67 -19.29 -2.73
C LEU A 29 10.22 -20.77 -2.80
N PRO A 30 10.64 -21.53 -3.83
CA PRO A 30 10.11 -22.88 -4.04
C PRO A 30 10.53 -23.83 -2.92
N ARG A 31 11.74 -23.69 -2.37
CA ARG A 31 12.24 -24.54 -1.27
C ARG A 31 11.66 -24.17 0.09
N LEU A 32 11.33 -22.90 0.27
CA LEU A 32 10.73 -22.34 1.48
C LEU A 32 9.26 -22.74 1.65
N LEU A 33 8.59 -23.15 0.56
CA LEU A 33 7.18 -23.54 0.60
C LEU A 33 6.94 -25.02 0.29
N ARG A 34 8.00 -25.77 -0.06
CA ARG A 34 7.96 -27.21 -0.36
C ARG A 34 8.83 -27.97 0.64
N THR A 35 8.23 -28.73 1.54
CA THR A 35 8.98 -29.69 2.38
C THR A 35 9.26 -30.98 1.61
N PRO A 36 10.33 -31.74 1.96
CA PRO A 36 10.69 -32.98 1.25
C PRO A 36 9.59 -34.06 1.24
N ARG A 37 8.74 -34.10 2.26
CA ARG A 37 7.56 -35.01 2.34
C ARG A 37 6.38 -34.56 1.47
N ALA A 38 6.50 -33.44 0.75
CA ALA A 38 5.41 -32.73 0.12
C ALA A 38 5.84 -32.19 -1.26
N GLN A 39 6.46 -33.04 -2.09
CA GLN A 39 6.74 -32.66 -3.48
C GLN A 39 5.41 -32.44 -4.22
N PRO A 40 5.21 -31.29 -4.87
CA PRO A 40 4.02 -31.07 -5.69
C PRO A 40 4.08 -31.96 -6.91
N GLN A 41 3.14 -32.89 -6.96
CA GLN A 41 2.86 -33.73 -8.10
C GLN A 41 1.81 -33.01 -8.96
N ARG A 42 2.07 -32.95 -10.26
CA ARG A 42 1.07 -32.52 -11.22
C ARG A 42 0.17 -33.71 -11.50
N VAL A 43 -1.11 -33.59 -11.16
CA VAL A 43 -2.08 -34.67 -11.29
C VAL A 43 -3.23 -34.15 -12.16
N TYR A 44 -3.67 -34.98 -13.10
CA TYR A 44 -4.76 -34.59 -14.00
C TYR A 44 -6.08 -35.03 -13.38
N VAL A 45 -6.93 -34.07 -13.03
CA VAL A 45 -8.26 -34.34 -12.48
C VAL A 45 -9.26 -34.17 -13.61
N ARG A 46 -10.12 -35.18 -13.78
CA ARG A 46 -11.20 -35.14 -14.77
C ARG A 46 -12.36 -34.34 -14.19
N THR A 47 -12.69 -33.20 -14.78
CA THR A 47 -13.85 -32.41 -14.39
C THR A 47 -15.14 -33.08 -14.86
N PRO A 48 -16.31 -32.80 -14.22
CA PRO A 48 -17.58 -33.46 -14.53
C PRO A 48 -18.04 -33.26 -15.99
N ASN A 49 -17.51 -32.23 -16.66
CA ASN A 49 -17.71 -31.93 -18.06
C ASN A 49 -16.76 -32.70 -19.01
N GLY A 50 -15.98 -33.66 -18.48
CA GLY A 50 -15.11 -34.54 -19.25
C GLY A 50 -13.74 -33.96 -19.63
N ARG A 51 -13.43 -32.72 -19.23
CA ARG A 51 -12.10 -32.11 -19.47
C ARG A 51 -11.10 -32.61 -18.42
N SER A 52 -9.82 -32.61 -18.78
CA SER A 52 -8.73 -32.97 -17.87
C SER A 52 -7.96 -31.71 -17.53
N ASP A 53 -8.11 -31.23 -16.29
CA ASP A 53 -7.39 -30.06 -15.80
C ASP A 53 -6.17 -30.51 -15.01
N ALA A 54 -5.02 -29.87 -15.26
CA ALA A 54 -3.81 -30.10 -14.50
C ALA A 54 -3.92 -29.40 -13.14
N VAL A 55 -3.97 -30.20 -12.06
CA VAL A 55 -4.02 -29.72 -10.68
C VAL A 55 -2.74 -30.12 -9.97
N TRP A 56 -2.16 -29.20 -9.19
CA TRP A 56 -0.99 -29.51 -8.38
C TRP A 56 -1.44 -30.06 -7.01
N ILE A 57 -0.97 -31.25 -6.65
CA ILE A 57 -1.32 -31.96 -5.40
C ILE A 57 -0.03 -32.42 -4.71
N GLY A 58 0.06 -32.30 -3.38
CA GLY A 58 1.31 -32.49 -2.62
C GLY A 58 2.09 -31.18 -2.49
N GLY A 59 2.68 -30.92 -1.33
CA GLY A 59 3.13 -29.57 -0.96
C GLY A 59 2.04 -28.79 -0.21
N ARG A 60 2.41 -27.70 0.48
CA ARG A 60 1.38 -26.78 1.00
C ARG A 60 0.58 -26.24 -0.18
N HIS A 61 -0.73 -26.46 -0.16
CA HIS A 61 -1.65 -26.03 -1.22
C HIS A 61 -1.53 -24.50 -1.40
N ILE A 62 -1.50 -24.00 -2.63
CA ILE A 62 -1.41 -22.56 -2.92
C ILE A 62 -2.48 -21.75 -2.15
N GLY A 63 -3.65 -22.35 -1.89
CA GLY A 63 -4.68 -21.76 -1.05
C GLY A 63 -4.27 -21.48 0.40
N GLN A 64 -3.38 -22.28 1.01
CA GLN A 64 -2.84 -21.99 2.34
C GLN A 64 -1.93 -20.75 2.33
N VAL A 65 -1.19 -20.55 1.24
CA VAL A 65 -0.39 -19.34 1.03
C VAL A 65 -1.31 -18.14 0.82
N CYS A 66 -2.37 -18.29 0.01
CA CYS A 66 -3.40 -17.27 -0.16
C CYS A 66 -4.10 -16.90 1.17
N ASP A 67 -4.45 -17.89 1.99
CA ASP A 67 -5.05 -17.67 3.32
C ASP A 67 -4.10 -16.88 4.24
N ALA A 68 -2.81 -17.19 4.23
CA ALA A 68 -1.82 -16.46 5.02
C ALA A 68 -1.64 -15.02 4.50
N ILE A 69 -1.54 -14.82 3.18
CA ILE A 69 -1.44 -13.48 2.57
C ILE A 69 -2.67 -12.64 2.90
N ALA A 70 -3.87 -13.21 2.78
CA ALA A 70 -5.13 -12.55 3.08
C ALA A 70 -5.20 -12.16 4.57
N ARG A 71 -4.79 -13.06 5.48
CA ARG A 71 -4.75 -12.78 6.93
C ARG A 71 -3.84 -11.59 7.27
N HIS A 72 -2.70 -11.47 6.60
CA HIS A 72 -1.74 -10.38 6.81
C HIS A 72 -2.08 -9.11 6.01
N ARG A 73 -3.13 -9.13 5.19
CA ARG A 73 -3.61 -7.99 4.37
C ARG A 73 -2.50 -7.31 3.57
N LEU A 74 -1.51 -8.07 3.09
CA LEU A 74 -0.34 -7.50 2.41
C LEU A 74 -0.74 -6.79 1.11
N VAL A 75 -1.62 -7.43 0.33
CA VAL A 75 -2.12 -6.88 -0.94
C VAL A 75 -2.96 -5.62 -0.72
N GLU A 76 -3.84 -5.62 0.27
CA GLU A 76 -4.69 -4.46 0.61
C GLU A 76 -3.85 -3.25 1.04
N ARG A 77 -2.72 -3.50 1.71
CA ARG A 77 -1.75 -2.48 2.12
C ARG A 77 -0.78 -2.07 1.00
N GLY A 78 -0.96 -2.59 -0.21
CA GLY A 78 -0.19 -2.25 -1.40
C GLY A 78 1.18 -2.92 -1.50
N TRP A 79 1.46 -3.92 -0.66
CA TRP A 79 2.73 -4.64 -0.70
C TRP A 79 2.79 -5.58 -1.90
N THR A 80 3.96 -5.68 -2.50
CA THR A 80 4.28 -6.66 -3.55
C THR A 80 5.13 -7.79 -2.98
N ALA A 81 5.07 -8.96 -3.60
CA ALA A 81 5.86 -10.12 -3.16
C ALA A 81 7.36 -9.79 -3.13
N HIS A 82 7.86 -9.03 -4.11
CA HIS A 82 9.25 -8.62 -4.17
C HIS A 82 9.67 -7.74 -2.97
N GLN A 83 8.88 -6.71 -2.65
CA GLN A 83 9.18 -5.81 -1.53
C GLN A 83 9.17 -6.52 -0.19
N VAL A 84 8.22 -7.44 0.00
CA VAL A 84 8.13 -8.25 1.22
C VAL A 84 9.39 -9.11 1.37
N LEU A 85 9.82 -9.77 0.30
CA LEU A 85 11.03 -10.58 0.31
C LEU A 85 12.28 -9.74 0.57
N GLU A 86 12.40 -8.56 -0.04
CA GLU A 86 13.52 -7.66 0.21
C GLU A 86 13.63 -7.24 1.69
N HIS A 87 12.49 -6.98 2.36
CA HIS A 87 12.47 -6.67 3.79
C HIS A 87 12.86 -7.89 4.63
N VAL A 88 12.37 -9.07 4.27
CA VAL A 88 12.75 -10.33 4.95
C VAL A 88 14.24 -10.60 4.78
N ASP A 89 14.79 -10.46 3.58
CA ASP A 89 16.21 -10.69 3.29
C ASP A 89 17.10 -9.69 4.06
N ARG A 90 16.71 -8.41 4.11
CA ARG A 90 17.42 -7.39 4.89
C ARG A 90 17.43 -7.71 6.38
N TYR A 91 16.32 -8.20 6.91
CA TYR A 91 16.23 -8.60 8.32
C TYR A 91 17.08 -9.83 8.61
N ARG A 92 17.02 -10.85 7.74
CA ARG A 92 17.84 -12.06 7.86
C ARG A 92 19.34 -11.75 7.81
N ALA A 93 19.76 -10.81 6.96
CA ALA A 93 21.16 -10.36 6.91
C ALA A 93 21.65 -9.74 8.24
N GLY A 94 20.73 -9.21 9.06
CA GLY A 94 21.03 -8.69 10.40
C GLY A 94 20.94 -9.72 11.53
N MET A 95 20.49 -10.95 11.26
CA MET A 95 20.35 -12.00 12.27
C MET A 95 21.70 -12.65 12.58
N ARG A 96 21.99 -12.87 13.87
CA ARG A 96 23.22 -13.55 14.31
C ARG A 96 23.23 -15.05 13.99
N ALA A 97 22.05 -15.65 13.83
CA ALA A 97 21.87 -17.05 13.47
C ALA A 97 20.76 -17.11 12.42
N ASP A 98 21.17 -17.09 11.14
CA ASP A 98 20.25 -17.37 10.05
C ASP A 98 20.05 -18.89 9.99
N VAL A 99 18.78 -19.32 10.08
CA VAL A 99 18.42 -20.74 10.01
C VAL A 99 17.92 -21.01 8.62
N GLU A 100 18.45 -22.04 7.97
CA GLU A 100 18.00 -22.40 6.64
C GLU A 100 16.51 -22.77 6.69
N PRO A 101 15.66 -22.15 5.85
CA PRO A 101 14.25 -22.47 5.72
C PRO A 101 13.83 -23.94 5.79
N ALA A 102 14.62 -24.82 5.18
CA ALA A 102 14.31 -26.24 5.08
C ALA A 102 14.43 -26.97 6.43
N GLU A 103 15.14 -26.38 7.40
CA GLU A 103 15.33 -26.92 8.74
C GLU A 103 14.15 -26.59 9.67
N GLN A 104 13.25 -25.70 9.25
CA GLN A 104 12.08 -25.30 10.02
C GLN A 104 10.98 -26.35 9.96
N ARG A 105 10.33 -26.61 11.11
CA ARG A 105 9.16 -27.50 11.21
C ARG A 105 7.99 -27.03 10.34
N ASP A 106 7.81 -25.72 10.24
CA ASP A 106 6.83 -25.06 9.37
C ASP A 106 7.47 -23.87 8.64
N PRO A 107 7.98 -24.09 7.43
CA PRO A 107 8.62 -23.04 6.64
C PRO A 107 7.70 -21.86 6.27
N LEU A 108 6.40 -22.10 6.07
CA LEU A 108 5.44 -21.04 5.75
C LEU A 108 5.12 -20.21 6.99
N ALA A 109 4.87 -20.84 8.14
CA ALA A 109 4.65 -20.10 9.38
C ALA A 109 5.89 -19.32 9.78
N TRP A 110 7.09 -19.87 9.56
CA TRP A 110 8.35 -19.18 9.79
C TRP A 110 8.50 -17.96 8.88
N LEU A 111 8.20 -18.07 7.58
CA LEU A 111 8.19 -16.94 6.67
C LEU A 111 7.22 -15.84 7.13
N PHE A 112 5.99 -16.19 7.50
CA PHE A 112 5.01 -15.20 7.97
C PHE A 112 5.35 -14.61 9.34
N TRP A 113 6.07 -15.36 10.18
CA TRP A 113 6.68 -14.83 11.39
C TRP A 113 7.76 -13.79 11.06
N LEU A 114 8.65 -14.06 10.10
CA LEU A 114 9.65 -13.08 9.62
C LEU A 114 8.97 -11.83 9.06
N ILE A 115 7.96 -12.00 8.20
CA ILE A 115 7.17 -10.89 7.65
C ILE A 115 6.58 -10.04 8.80
N GLY A 116 6.03 -10.67 9.84
CA GLY A 116 5.50 -9.95 11.01
C GLY A 116 6.56 -9.25 11.87
N LYS A 117 7.84 -9.62 11.73
CA LYS A 117 8.98 -8.93 12.39
C LYS A 117 9.51 -7.76 11.57
N THR A 118 9.33 -7.79 10.25
CA THR A 118 9.89 -6.79 9.34
C THR A 118 8.91 -5.75 8.87
N ILE A 119 7.62 -6.09 8.84
CA ILE A 119 6.54 -5.23 8.37
C ILE A 119 5.51 -5.14 9.49
N ALA A 120 5.24 -3.93 9.98
CA ALA A 120 4.21 -3.71 10.98
C ALA A 120 2.81 -4.07 10.44
N VAL A 121 1.88 -4.39 11.34
CA VAL A 121 0.54 -4.91 10.97
C VAL A 121 -0.26 -3.91 10.14
N ASP A 122 -0.12 -2.63 10.43
CA ASP A 122 -0.79 -1.48 9.80
C ASP A 122 0.10 -0.75 8.77
N GLU A 123 1.32 -1.25 8.53
CA GLU A 123 2.27 -0.57 7.66
C GLU A 123 1.85 -0.63 6.19
N LEU A 124 1.71 0.54 5.57
CA LEU A 124 1.47 0.65 4.14
C LEU A 124 2.76 0.47 3.36
N ALA A 125 2.67 -0.16 2.19
CA ALA A 125 3.80 -0.24 1.28
C ALA A 125 4.29 1.17 0.89
N PRO A 126 5.59 1.35 0.59
CA PRO A 126 6.16 2.68 0.32
C PRO A 126 5.41 3.48 -0.74
N ARG A 127 4.94 2.80 -1.80
CA ARG A 127 4.14 3.44 -2.87
C ARG A 127 2.77 3.87 -2.37
N ALA A 128 2.05 2.99 -1.67
CA ALA A 128 0.74 3.30 -1.11
C ALA A 128 0.82 4.45 -0.08
N ARG A 129 1.90 4.48 0.72
CA ARG A 129 2.18 5.58 1.65
C ARG A 129 2.40 6.90 0.91
N ALA A 130 3.22 6.89 -0.14
CA ALA A 130 3.48 8.10 -0.94
C ALA A 130 2.23 8.61 -1.67
N GLU A 131 1.37 7.71 -2.17
CA GLU A 131 0.09 8.08 -2.79
C GLU A 131 -0.87 8.69 -1.77
N ALA A 132 -1.00 8.09 -0.58
CA ALA A 132 -1.82 8.63 0.51
C ALA A 132 -1.32 10.01 0.98
N GLU A 133 -0.01 10.22 1.05
CA GLU A 133 0.57 11.51 1.42
C GLU A 133 0.31 12.57 0.34
N ARG A 134 0.49 12.23 -0.93
CA ARG A 134 0.18 13.14 -2.05
C ARG A 134 -1.28 13.57 -2.03
N GLU A 135 -2.20 12.66 -1.73
CA GLU A 135 -3.61 13.00 -1.65
C GLU A 135 -3.92 13.94 -0.49
N ARG A 136 -3.33 13.71 0.68
CA ARG A 136 -3.43 14.65 1.82
C ARG A 136 -2.90 16.03 1.45
N HIS A 137 -1.72 16.12 0.83
CA HIS A 137 -1.16 17.39 0.37
C HIS A 137 -2.07 18.11 -0.64
N ARG A 138 -2.75 17.37 -1.53
CA ARG A 138 -3.70 17.95 -2.49
C ARG A 138 -4.92 18.55 -1.79
N VAL A 139 -5.50 17.81 -0.84
CA VAL A 139 -6.65 18.27 -0.05
C VAL A 139 -6.26 19.51 0.77
N ASP A 140 -5.13 19.47 1.48
CA ASP A 140 -4.65 20.59 2.28
C ASP A 140 -4.35 21.83 1.42
N SER A 141 -3.75 21.62 0.25
CA SER A 141 -3.46 22.72 -0.70
C SER A 141 -4.73 23.30 -1.32
N ALA A 142 -5.77 22.49 -1.52
CA ALA A 142 -7.08 22.99 -1.96
C ALA A 142 -7.75 23.83 -0.86
N ALA A 143 -7.72 23.36 0.39
CA ALA A 143 -8.26 24.09 1.53
C ALA A 143 -7.55 25.44 1.76
N ARG A 144 -6.21 25.46 1.69
CA ARG A 144 -5.42 26.69 1.80
C ARG A 144 -5.75 27.69 0.70
N ARG A 145 -5.88 27.23 -0.55
CA ARG A 145 -6.26 28.11 -1.67
C ARG A 145 -7.65 28.72 -1.50
N ALA A 146 -8.59 27.98 -0.93
CA ALA A 146 -9.92 28.49 -0.63
C ALA A 146 -9.85 29.58 0.48
N ALA A 147 -9.14 29.31 1.57
CA ALA A 147 -8.96 30.27 2.66
C ALA A 147 -8.22 31.55 2.20
N ASP A 148 -7.19 31.41 1.36
CA ASP A 148 -6.46 32.55 0.79
C ASP A 148 -7.33 33.38 -0.15
N ALA A 149 -8.23 32.74 -0.91
CA ALA A 149 -9.18 33.44 -1.77
C ALA A 149 -10.16 34.28 -0.94
N GLU A 150 -10.75 33.72 0.11
CA GLU A 150 -11.63 34.45 1.03
C GLU A 150 -10.93 35.63 1.71
N LEU A 151 -9.67 35.45 2.11
CA LEU A 151 -8.88 36.52 2.72
C LEU A 151 -8.62 37.64 1.72
N ARG A 152 -8.28 37.31 0.47
CA ARG A 152 -8.07 38.30 -0.60
C ARG A 152 -9.35 39.07 -0.92
N GLU A 153 -10.50 38.41 -0.95
CA GLU A 153 -11.79 39.07 -1.15
C GLU A 153 -12.09 40.06 -0.01
N ARG A 154 -11.85 39.69 1.25
CA ARG A 154 -12.00 40.59 2.39
C ARG A 154 -11.08 41.81 2.31
N ILE A 155 -9.81 41.59 1.97
CA ILE A 155 -8.83 42.68 1.79
C ILE A 155 -9.25 43.58 0.63
N ALA A 156 -9.66 43.02 -0.50
CA ALA A 156 -10.12 43.78 -1.65
C ALA A 156 -11.38 44.63 -1.33
N ALA A 157 -12.29 44.11 -0.52
CA ALA A 157 -13.46 44.86 -0.05
C ALA A 157 -13.09 46.04 0.86
N GLN A 158 -12.01 45.94 1.64
CA GLN A 158 -11.51 47.00 2.54
C GLN A 158 -10.58 48.00 1.83
N GLN A 159 -10.00 47.63 0.68
CA GLN A 159 -9.07 48.46 -0.08
C GLN A 159 -9.57 49.89 -0.38
N PRO A 160 -10.82 50.13 -0.83
CA PRO A 160 -11.28 51.49 -1.11
C PRO A 160 -11.33 52.38 0.15
N GLU A 161 -11.59 51.80 1.32
CA GLU A 161 -11.59 52.53 2.60
C GLU A 161 -10.16 52.86 3.03
N ILE A 162 -9.22 51.91 2.86
CA ILE A 162 -7.78 52.13 3.08
C ILE A 162 -7.24 53.22 2.15
N ASP A 163 -7.61 53.18 0.87
CA ASP A 163 -7.18 54.17 -0.13
C ASP A 163 -7.74 55.56 0.18
N ALA A 164 -8.98 55.65 0.68
CA ALA A 164 -9.57 56.91 1.13
C ALA A 164 -8.81 57.49 2.34
N ILE A 165 -8.43 56.66 3.31
CA ILE A 165 -7.62 57.06 4.47
C ILE A 165 -6.22 57.52 4.02
N LEU A 166 -5.56 56.78 3.13
CA LEU A 166 -4.25 57.16 2.59
C LEU A 166 -4.31 58.47 1.82
N ALA A 167 -5.34 58.66 0.98
CA ALA A 167 -5.57 59.91 0.27
C ALA A 167 -5.83 61.08 1.22
N GLN A 168 -6.56 60.85 2.32
CA GLN A 168 -6.76 61.85 3.37
C GLN A 168 -5.44 62.19 4.09
N MET A 169 -4.63 61.19 4.43
CA MET A 169 -3.31 61.39 5.03
C MET A 169 -2.36 62.17 4.11
N HIS A 170 -2.35 61.87 2.81
CA HIS A 170 -1.56 62.63 1.83
C HIS A 170 -1.98 64.11 1.73
N ARG A 171 -3.28 64.41 1.91
CA ARG A 171 -3.76 65.81 1.98
C ARG A 171 -3.35 66.50 3.28
N GLN A 172 -3.36 65.80 4.41
CA GLN A 172 -3.02 66.35 5.72
C GLN A 172 -1.50 66.51 5.93
N PHE A 173 -0.70 65.62 5.33
CA PHE A 173 0.76 65.60 5.43
C PHE A 173 1.41 65.61 4.04
N PRO A 174 1.41 66.77 3.33
CA PRO A 174 1.92 66.87 1.96
C PRO A 174 3.45 66.71 1.85
N ARG A 175 4.18 66.71 2.97
CA ARG A 175 5.62 66.38 3.01
C ARG A 175 5.81 65.09 3.78
N THR A 176 6.42 64.11 3.13
CA THR A 176 6.78 62.83 3.75
C THR A 176 7.64 63.09 5.00
N PRO A 177 7.22 62.64 6.20
CA PRO A 177 8.01 62.82 7.40
C PRO A 177 9.35 62.10 7.23
N LYS A 178 10.47 62.83 7.35
CA LYS A 178 11.82 62.25 7.30
C LYS A 178 12.00 61.35 8.52
N VAL A 179 11.97 60.04 8.30
CA VAL A 179 12.35 59.06 9.32
C VAL A 179 13.82 59.29 9.70
N ARG A 180 14.07 59.89 10.86
CA ARG A 180 15.42 59.96 11.42
C ARG A 180 15.77 58.58 11.95
N ARG A 181 16.62 57.84 11.23
CA ARG A 181 17.23 56.62 11.77
C ARG A 181 18.03 57.00 13.03
N PRO A 182 17.81 56.34 14.18
CA PRO A 182 18.65 56.55 15.35
C PRO A 182 20.09 56.17 14.99
N LYS A 183 21.03 57.03 15.37
CA LYS A 183 22.46 56.80 15.18
C LYS A 183 22.86 55.72 16.18
N ALA A 184 23.34 54.59 15.67
CA ALA A 184 23.94 53.53 16.48
C ALA A 184 25.17 54.04 17.23
#